data_AF-A0A7M7NTD7-F1
#
_entry.id   AF-A0A7M7NTD7-F1
#
_cell.length_a   1.000
_cell.length_b   1.000
_cell.length_c   1.000
_cell.angle_alpha   90.00
_cell.angle_beta   90.00
_cell.angle_gamma   90.00
#
_symmetry.space_group_name_H-M   'P 1'
#
loop_
_entity.id
_entity.type
_entity.pdbx_description
1 polymer ?
#
loop_
_entity_poly.entity_id
_entity_poly.type
_entity_poly.pdbx_seq_one_letter_code
_entity_poly.pdbx_strand_id
1 'polypeptide(L)'
;MTLRGWRDYGSMFDNVKKVTIQVRSTITYDVIRRIHLPGATELTILKEVYGDQHSGFIKEPPLIPNALLNISPQLVKVTFSDLAIGNIYMERILLAFRIPHNLKHLKTIRFIRCRTDERVDDVIIACNEDQVIKVEVQHGEPRGLGEWA
;
A
#
# COMPACT_ATOMS: atom_id res chain seq x y z
N MET A 1 20.19 -13.65 3.42
CA MET A 1 20.11 -12.94 4.71
C MET A 1 18.65 -12.89 5.15
N THR A 2 18.27 -13.79 6.04
CA THR A 2 16.89 -13.95 6.55
C THR A 2 16.74 -13.08 7.80
N LEU A 3 15.90 -12.04 7.75
CA LEU A 3 15.68 -11.11 8.86
C LEU A 3 14.95 -11.82 10.02
N ARG A 4 15.72 -12.38 10.97
CA ARG A 4 15.23 -13.08 12.19
C ARG A 4 14.99 -12.15 13.40
N GLY A 5 15.01 -10.82 13.25
CA GLY A 5 15.25 -9.91 14.38
C GLY A 5 14.13 -8.92 14.77
N TRP A 6 12.85 -9.16 14.46
CA TRP A 6 11.75 -8.28 14.91
C TRP A 6 11.12 -8.79 16.22
N ARG A 7 11.90 -8.91 17.30
CA ARG A 7 11.37 -9.02 18.67
C ARG A 7 11.78 -7.76 19.43
N ASP A 8 10.78 -6.98 19.83
CA ASP A 8 10.84 -5.88 20.80
C ASP A 8 11.69 -4.64 20.46
N TYR A 9 11.28 -3.91 19.41
CA TYR A 9 11.56 -2.46 19.31
C TYR A 9 10.32 -1.59 19.54
N GLY A 10 9.27 -2.15 20.18
CA GLY A 10 7.95 -1.53 20.30
C GLY A 10 7.99 -0.06 20.73
N SER A 11 8.86 0.30 21.68
CA SER A 11 8.97 1.68 22.20
C SER A 11 9.80 2.64 21.34
N MET A 12 10.68 2.16 20.45
CA MET A 12 11.54 3.04 19.63
C MET A 12 10.77 3.74 18.52
N PHE A 13 9.59 3.24 18.16
CA PHE A 13 8.82 3.71 17.00
C PHE A 13 7.46 4.31 17.37
N ASP A 14 7.13 4.44 18.65
CA ASP A 14 5.85 4.99 19.12
C ASP A 14 5.59 6.42 18.62
N ASN A 15 6.64 7.20 18.40
CA ASN A 15 6.56 8.57 17.89
C ASN A 15 6.71 8.68 16.38
N VAL A 16 6.98 7.57 15.66
CA VAL A 16 7.16 7.63 14.21
C VAL A 16 5.83 7.86 13.53
N LYS A 17 5.69 9.04 12.92
CA LYS A 17 4.47 9.43 12.18
C LYS A 17 4.49 9.00 10.73
N LYS A 18 5.66 9.03 10.09
CA LYS A 18 5.81 8.71 8.67
C LYS A 18 6.73 7.52 8.53
N VAL A 19 6.22 6.47 7.91
CA VAL A 19 6.92 5.21 7.71
C VAL A 19 7.02 4.92 6.24
N THR A 20 8.20 4.49 5.81
CA THR A 20 8.43 3.98 4.46
C THR A 20 8.91 2.55 4.55
N ILE A 21 8.16 1.63 3.94
CA ILE A 21 8.51 0.22 3.81
C ILE A 21 8.96 -0.01 2.37
N GLN A 22 10.23 -0.36 2.22
CA GLN A 22 10.79 -0.78 0.94
C GLN A 22 10.68 -2.30 0.82
N VAL A 23 10.09 -2.78 -0.27
CA VAL A 23 9.88 -4.20 -0.52
C VAL A 23 10.76 -4.67 -1.69
N ARG A 24 11.58 -5.68 -1.44
CA ARG A 24 12.42 -6.33 -2.48
C ARG A 24 11.67 -7.41 -3.26
N SER A 25 10.71 -8.04 -2.61
CA SER A 25 9.90 -9.14 -3.15
C SER A 25 8.42 -8.88 -2.87
N THR A 26 7.56 -9.74 -3.42
CA THR A 26 6.13 -9.71 -3.14
C THR A 26 5.86 -9.64 -1.63
N ILE A 27 5.19 -8.58 -1.18
CA ILE A 27 4.77 -8.45 0.22
C ILE A 27 3.48 -9.24 0.42
N THR A 28 3.53 -10.23 1.31
CA THR A 28 2.35 -11.04 1.66
C THR A 28 1.61 -10.44 2.84
N TYR A 29 0.34 -10.81 3.00
CA TYR A 29 -0.44 -10.47 4.19
C TYR A 29 0.28 -10.88 5.49
N ASP A 30 0.96 -12.03 5.47
CA ASP A 30 1.78 -12.54 6.57
C ASP A 30 2.91 -11.60 7.01
N VAL A 31 3.53 -10.90 6.07
CA VAL A 31 4.60 -9.95 6.37
C VAL A 31 4.00 -8.69 6.97
N ILE A 32 2.92 -8.17 6.39
CA ILE A 32 2.29 -6.93 6.84
C ILE A 32 1.73 -7.08 8.26
N ARG A 33 1.07 -8.19 8.58
CA ARG A 33 0.50 -8.42 9.92
C ARG A 33 1.54 -8.47 11.04
N ARG A 34 2.83 -8.65 10.73
CA ARG A 34 3.93 -8.67 11.71
C ARG A 34 4.53 -7.29 11.96
N ILE A 35 4.20 -6.30 11.13
CA ILE A 35 4.66 -4.94 11.28
C ILE A 35 3.67 -4.24 12.21
N HIS A 36 4.17 -3.69 13.31
CA HIS A 36 3.36 -2.96 14.27
C HIS A 36 4.02 -1.62 14.59
N LEU A 37 3.36 -0.53 14.20
CA LEU A 37 3.86 0.83 14.26
C LEU A 37 2.71 1.75 14.71
N PRO A 38 2.20 1.60 15.94
CA PRO A 38 0.90 2.13 16.36
C PRO A 38 0.77 3.66 16.29
N GLY A 39 1.89 4.38 16.32
CA GLY A 39 1.93 5.84 16.19
C GLY A 39 1.93 6.37 14.76
N ALA A 40 2.06 5.50 13.76
CA ALA A 40 2.20 5.90 12.35
C ALA A 40 0.90 6.43 11.79
N THR A 41 0.97 7.60 11.15
CA THR A 41 -0.14 8.28 10.49
C THR A 41 0.01 8.29 8.97
N GLU A 42 1.23 8.16 8.46
CA GLU A 42 1.51 8.06 7.03
C GLU A 42 2.35 6.82 6.76
N LEU A 43 1.89 5.98 5.84
CA LEU A 43 2.60 4.80 5.39
C LEU A 43 2.86 4.90 3.89
N THR A 44 4.10 4.68 3.48
CA THR A 44 4.47 4.45 2.08
C THR A 44 5.00 3.04 1.94
N ILE A 45 4.42 2.25 1.04
CA ILE A 45 4.95 0.95 0.60
C ILE A 45 5.46 1.18 -0.81
N LEU A 46 6.77 1.01 -1.00
CA LEU A 46 7.38 1.10 -2.32
C LEU A 46 8.26 -0.09 -2.64
N LYS A 47 8.41 -0.39 -3.92
CA LYS A 47 9.38 -1.39 -4.36
C LYS A 47 10.80 -0.84 -4.27
N GLU A 48 11.71 -1.64 -3.69
CA GLU A 48 13.14 -1.38 -3.81
C GLU A 48 13.61 -1.82 -5.21
N VAL A 49 14.26 -0.92 -5.94
CA VAL A 49 14.73 -1.19 -7.30
C VAL A 49 16.01 -2.03 -7.20
N TYR A 50 15.88 -3.36 -7.25
CA TYR A 50 16.99 -4.30 -7.36
C TYR A 50 16.63 -5.49 -8.27
N GLY A 51 17.14 -5.47 -9.50
CA GLY A 51 17.00 -6.57 -10.48
C GLY A 51 15.61 -6.76 -11.11
N ASP A 52 15.54 -7.66 -12.09
CA ASP A 52 14.38 -7.93 -12.98
C ASP A 52 13.16 -8.61 -12.29
N GLN A 53 13.13 -8.71 -10.97
CA GLN A 53 12.04 -9.42 -10.31
C GLN A 53 10.80 -8.54 -10.18
N HIS A 54 9.72 -8.95 -10.83
CA HIS A 54 8.38 -8.40 -10.60
C HIS A 54 7.92 -8.77 -9.19
N SER A 55 7.95 -7.83 -8.25
CA SER A 55 7.28 -8.00 -6.97
C SER A 55 5.79 -7.80 -7.18
N GLY A 56 5.02 -8.88 -7.12
CA GLY A 56 3.57 -8.79 -7.04
C GLY A 56 3.17 -8.08 -5.76
N PHE A 57 2.11 -7.29 -5.80
CA PHE A 57 1.51 -6.77 -4.58
C PHE A 57 0.58 -7.83 -3.95
N ILE A 58 0.18 -7.59 -2.70
CA ILE A 58 -0.67 -8.45 -1.86
C ILE A 58 -1.70 -9.20 -2.73
N LYS A 59 -1.57 -10.53 -2.82
CA LYS A 59 -2.44 -11.39 -3.65
C LYS A 59 -3.90 -11.44 -3.17
N GLU A 60 -4.21 -10.80 -2.05
CA GLU A 60 -5.51 -10.79 -1.40
C GLU A 60 -5.98 -9.34 -1.14
N PRO A 61 -6.41 -8.60 -2.18
CA PRO A 61 -6.90 -7.22 -2.05
C PRO A 61 -7.95 -7.00 -0.95
N PRO A 62 -8.92 -7.90 -0.70
CA PRO A 62 -9.91 -7.70 0.35
C PRO A 62 -9.32 -7.62 1.77
N LEU A 63 -8.12 -8.15 1.99
CA LEU A 63 -7.47 -8.17 3.31
C LEU A 63 -6.61 -6.94 3.57
N ILE A 64 -6.43 -6.04 2.59
CA ILE A 64 -5.55 -4.88 2.74
C ILE A 64 -5.98 -3.95 3.87
N PRO A 65 -7.26 -3.57 4.03
CA PRO A 65 -7.66 -2.72 5.14
C PRO A 65 -7.28 -3.34 6.51
N ASN A 66 -7.49 -4.65 6.67
CA ASN A 66 -7.10 -5.37 7.90
C ASN A 66 -5.58 -5.43 8.08
N ALA A 67 -4.83 -5.61 6.99
CA ALA A 67 -3.38 -5.63 7.00
C ALA A 67 -2.82 -4.28 7.48
N LEU A 68 -3.36 -3.18 6.96
CA LEU A 68 -2.98 -1.81 7.35
C LEU A 68 -3.39 -1.49 8.78
N LEU A 69 -4.53 -1.98 9.24
CA LEU A 69 -4.98 -1.83 10.62
C LEU A 69 -3.99 -2.45 11.61
N ASN A 70 -3.40 -3.60 11.27
CA ASN A 70 -2.37 -4.25 12.09
C ASN A 70 -1.08 -3.41 12.20
N ILE A 71 -0.73 -2.71 11.11
CA ILE A 71 0.39 -1.75 11.12
C ILE A 71 0.07 -0.60 12.06
N SER A 72 -1.03 0.11 11.81
CA SER A 72 -1.45 1.22 12.65
C SER A 72 -2.93 1.56 12.45
N PRO A 73 -3.72 1.65 13.52
CA PRO A 73 -5.08 2.17 13.45
C PRO A 73 -5.13 3.69 13.21
N GLN A 74 -4.01 4.40 13.37
CA GLN A 74 -3.91 5.87 13.26
C GLN A 74 -3.59 6.35 11.84
N LEU A 75 -3.53 5.44 10.85
CA LEU A 75 -3.20 5.81 9.48
C LEU A 75 -4.20 6.80 8.91
N VAL A 76 -3.68 7.93 8.45
CA VAL A 76 -4.38 8.99 7.74
C VAL A 76 -4.11 8.92 6.24
N LYS A 77 -2.89 8.53 5.86
CA LYS A 77 -2.47 8.42 4.46
C LYS A 77 -1.71 7.13 4.21
N VAL A 78 -2.04 6.46 3.12
CA VAL A 78 -1.33 5.28 2.62
C VAL A 78 -0.92 5.54 1.18
N THR A 79 0.33 5.26 0.84
CA THR A 79 0.88 5.41 -0.50
C THR A 79 1.47 4.09 -0.99
N PHE A 80 1.01 3.63 -2.14
CA PHE A 80 1.59 2.55 -2.91
C PHE A 80 2.41 3.18 -4.04
N SER A 81 3.71 2.90 -4.11
CA SER A 81 4.59 3.50 -5.13
C SER A 81 5.43 2.44 -5.82
N ASP A 82 5.49 2.48 -7.14
CA ASP A 82 6.33 1.61 -7.96
C ASP A 82 6.05 0.11 -7.73
N LEU A 83 4.78 -0.24 -7.50
CA LEU A 83 4.33 -1.62 -7.30
C LEU A 83 3.58 -2.10 -8.53
N ALA A 84 3.85 -3.31 -9.01
CA ALA A 84 3.11 -3.89 -10.13
C ALA A 84 1.71 -4.39 -9.69
N ILE A 85 0.80 -3.46 -9.39
CA ILE A 85 -0.57 -3.75 -8.92
C ILE A 85 -1.46 -4.06 -10.13
N GLY A 86 -1.51 -3.17 -11.12
CA GLY A 86 -2.43 -3.32 -12.26
C GLY A 86 -3.85 -2.86 -11.95
N ASN A 87 -4.62 -2.55 -13.00
CA ASN A 87 -5.99 -2.03 -12.88
C ASN A 87 -6.92 -2.96 -12.09
N ILE A 88 -6.94 -4.26 -12.42
CA ILE A 88 -7.85 -5.25 -11.80
C ILE A 88 -7.62 -5.34 -10.29
N TYR A 89 -6.36 -5.36 -9.86
CA TYR A 89 -6.06 -5.41 -8.43
C TYR A 89 -6.36 -4.07 -7.78
N MET A 90 -6.01 -2.95 -8.40
CA MET A 90 -6.32 -1.62 -7.87
C MET A 90 -7.83 -1.45 -7.63
N GLU A 91 -8.67 -1.83 -8.59
CA GLU A 91 -10.13 -1.82 -8.44
C GLU A 91 -10.58 -2.63 -7.21
N ARG A 92 -10.07 -3.86 -7.05
CA ARG A 92 -10.40 -4.71 -5.89
C ARG A 92 -9.95 -4.11 -4.57
N ILE A 93 -8.81 -3.41 -4.54
CA ILE A 93 -8.33 -2.70 -3.36
C ILE A 93 -9.30 -1.57 -3.03
N LEU A 94 -9.66 -0.75 -4.01
CA LEU A 94 -10.59 0.36 -3.84
C LEU A 94 -11.96 -0.12 -3.35
N LEU A 95 -12.49 -1.20 -3.92
CA LEU A 95 -13.73 -1.84 -3.44
C LEU A 95 -13.63 -2.31 -1.98
N ALA A 96 -12.49 -2.84 -1.54
CA ALA A 96 -12.28 -3.23 -0.15
C ALA A 96 -12.34 -2.03 0.82
N PHE A 97 -11.97 -0.84 0.36
CA PHE A 97 -12.06 0.40 1.13
C PHE A 97 -13.44 1.05 1.10
N ARG A 98 -14.32 0.69 0.15
CA ARG A 98 -15.73 1.12 0.14
C ARG A 98 -16.59 0.36 1.15
N ILE A 99 -16.18 -0.85 1.50
CA ILE A 99 -16.85 -1.66 2.53
C ILE A 99 -16.49 -1.08 3.91
N PRO A 100 -17.42 -1.04 4.89
CA PRO A 100 -17.12 -0.58 6.24
C PRO A 100 -15.87 -1.25 6.82
N HIS A 101 -14.90 -0.42 7.24
CA HIS A 101 -13.61 -0.87 7.76
C HIS A 101 -13.21 -0.09 9.02
N ASN A 102 -12.28 -0.65 9.81
CA ASN A 102 -11.88 -0.09 11.10
C ASN A 102 -10.81 1.03 11.02
N LEU A 103 -10.31 1.36 9.82
CA LEU A 103 -9.36 2.47 9.61
C LEU A 103 -10.08 3.83 9.63
N LYS A 104 -10.61 4.22 10.80
CA LYS A 104 -11.47 5.42 10.97
C LYS A 104 -10.79 6.75 10.64
N HIS A 105 -9.45 6.78 10.66
CA HIS A 105 -8.67 7.98 10.43
C HIS A 105 -8.15 8.09 8.99
N LEU A 106 -8.31 7.04 8.17
CA LEU A 106 -7.77 6.99 6.82
C LEU A 106 -8.57 7.93 5.93
N LYS A 107 -7.88 8.92 5.38
CA LYS A 107 -8.46 9.95 4.50
C LYS A 107 -7.94 9.86 3.08
N THR A 108 -6.76 9.29 2.88
CA THR A 108 -6.12 9.30 1.57
C THR A 108 -5.41 8.00 1.27
N ILE A 109 -5.70 7.44 0.10
CA ILE A 109 -4.92 6.36 -0.51
C ILE A 109 -4.35 6.89 -1.81
N ARG A 110 -3.05 6.71 -1.99
CA ARG A 110 -2.31 7.17 -3.16
C ARG A 110 -1.66 6.02 -3.89
N PHE A 111 -1.80 6.00 -5.21
CA PHE A 111 -1.13 5.07 -6.12
C PHE A 111 -0.19 5.85 -7.04
N ILE A 112 1.07 5.44 -7.10
CA ILE A 112 2.10 6.10 -7.90
C ILE A 112 2.79 5.05 -8.75
N ARG A 113 2.67 5.16 -10.07
CA ARG A 113 3.31 4.26 -11.05
C ARG A 113 3.05 2.80 -10.71
N CYS A 114 1.78 2.47 -10.50
CA CYS A 114 1.37 1.15 -10.00
C CYS A 114 1.01 0.15 -11.12
N ARG A 115 1.54 0.36 -12.34
CA ARG A 115 1.17 -0.35 -13.57
C ARG A 115 -0.31 -0.16 -13.90
N THR A 116 -0.80 1.05 -13.75
CA THR A 116 -2.20 1.41 -13.98
C THR A 116 -2.32 2.40 -15.13
N ASP A 117 -3.43 2.34 -15.85
CA ASP A 117 -3.81 3.22 -16.97
C ASP A 117 -5.22 3.80 -16.73
N GLU A 118 -5.72 4.61 -17.66
CA GLU A 118 -6.97 5.38 -17.53
C GLU A 118 -8.22 4.49 -17.41
N ARG A 119 -8.12 3.18 -17.69
CA ARG A 119 -9.28 2.27 -17.61
C ARG A 119 -9.81 2.07 -16.19
N VAL A 120 -9.06 2.47 -15.16
CA VAL A 120 -9.50 2.41 -13.76
C VAL A 120 -10.05 3.75 -13.25
N ASP A 121 -10.08 4.79 -14.10
CA ASP A 121 -10.48 6.15 -13.72
C ASP A 121 -11.94 6.24 -13.28
N ASP A 122 -12.85 5.54 -13.95
CA ASP A 122 -14.27 5.51 -13.55
C ASP A 122 -14.43 5.00 -12.11
N VAL A 123 -13.64 3.99 -11.72
CA VAL A 123 -13.63 3.46 -10.35
C VAL A 123 -13.05 4.47 -9.37
N ILE A 124 -11.98 5.18 -9.76
CA ILE A 124 -11.35 6.23 -8.95
C ILE A 124 -12.33 7.38 -8.70
N ILE A 125 -13.04 7.81 -9.74
CA ILE A 125 -14.05 8.89 -9.67
C ILE A 125 -15.17 8.46 -8.72
N ALA A 126 -15.76 7.28 -8.92
CA ALA A 126 -16.83 6.77 -8.06
C ALA A 126 -16.39 6.66 -6.59
N CYS A 127 -15.15 6.23 -6.32
CA CYS A 127 -14.63 6.18 -4.95
C CYS A 127 -14.46 7.57 -4.32
N ASN A 128 -14.05 8.57 -5.10
CA ASN A 128 -13.89 9.94 -4.63
C ASN A 128 -15.24 10.64 -4.40
N GLU A 129 -16.25 10.35 -5.23
CA GLU A 129 -17.62 10.87 -5.09
C GLU A 129 -18.32 10.36 -3.84
N ASP A 130 -18.08 9.10 -3.45
CA ASP A 130 -18.59 8.53 -2.19
C ASP A 130 -18.04 9.26 -0.94
N GLN A 131 -17.01 10.11 -1.08
CA GLN A 131 -16.33 10.88 -0.02
C GLN A 131 -15.84 10.06 1.20
N VAL A 132 -15.79 8.74 1.09
CA VAL A 132 -15.32 7.84 2.15
C VAL A 132 -13.80 7.99 2.31
N ILE A 133 -13.06 7.93 1.20
CA ILE A 133 -11.61 8.08 1.15
C ILE A 133 -11.23 8.82 -0.14
N LYS A 134 -10.27 9.75 -0.06
CA LYS A 134 -9.67 10.38 -1.24
C LYS A 134 -8.68 9.43 -1.92
N VAL A 135 -8.90 9.14 -3.19
CA VAL A 135 -8.02 8.34 -4.04
C VAL A 135 -7.20 9.27 -4.94
N GLU A 136 -5.88 9.22 -4.81
CA GLU A 136 -4.93 9.98 -5.64
C GLU A 136 -4.13 9.01 -6.53
N VAL A 137 -4.06 9.27 -7.83
CA VAL A 137 -3.42 8.34 -8.78
C VAL A 137 -2.46 9.06 -9.70
N GLN A 138 -1.28 8.50 -9.84
CA GLN A 138 -0.34 8.80 -10.92
C GLN A 138 -0.12 7.51 -11.70
N HIS A 139 -0.69 7.44 -12.90
CA HIS A 139 -0.54 6.30 -13.81
C HIS A 139 0.91 6.09 -14.26
N GLY A 140 1.17 4.91 -14.81
CA GLY A 140 2.46 4.55 -15.39
C GLY A 140 3.10 3.31 -14.76
N GLU A 141 4.23 2.94 -15.35
CA GLU A 141 5.01 1.76 -15.00
C GLU A 141 5.93 2.01 -13.79
N PRO A 142 6.10 1.02 -12.89
CA PRO A 142 7.07 1.08 -11.81
C PRO A 142 8.49 1.44 -12.31
N ARG A 143 9.18 2.32 -11.59
CA ARG A 143 10.60 2.59 -11.87
C ARG A 143 11.46 1.35 -11.68
N GLY A 144 12.51 1.20 -12.48
CA GLY A 144 13.40 0.04 -12.45
C GLY A 144 12.97 -1.10 -13.37
N LEU A 145 11.90 -0.91 -14.15
CA LEU A 145 11.75 -1.57 -15.45
C LEU A 145 12.74 -0.88 -16.39
N GLY A 146 13.83 -1.57 -16.75
CA GLY A 146 14.77 -1.04 -17.75
C GLY A 146 14.02 -0.65 -19.02
N GLU A 147 14.43 0.47 -19.63
CA GLU A 147 14.00 0.98 -20.94
C GLU A 147 14.44 0.05 -22.08
N TRP A 148 14.04 -1.22 -22.04
CA TRP A 148 14.28 -2.20 -23.09
C TRP A 148 13.03 -3.06 -23.26
N ALA A 149 12.02 -2.46 -23.87
CA ALA A 149 10.96 -3.17 -24.59
C ALA A 149 10.94 -2.66 -26.02
#